data_AF-A0A3G8C4Q1-F1
#
_entry.id   AF-A0A3G8C4Q1-F1
#
_cell.length_a   1.000
_cell.length_b   1.000
_cell.length_c   1.000
_cell.angle_alpha   90.00
_cell.angle_beta   90.00
_cell.angle_gamma   90.00
#
_symmetry.space_group_name_H-M   'P 1'
#
loop_
_entity.id
_entity.type
_entity.pdbx_description
1 polymer ?
#
loop_
_entity_poly.entity_id
_entity_poly.type
_entity_poly.pdbx_seq_one_letter_code
_entity_poly.pdbx_strand_id
1 'polypeptide(L)' 'MNFFDSLRDRLVRDAKHVKREVDSAVNNYSGSEQDADLFYDLVVKHRKSEYLINEQTRVKFMLMKSALDSAQ' A
#
# COMPACT_ATOMS: atom_id res chain seq x y z
N MET A 1 3.59 6.11 -22.11
CA MET A 1 3.50 6.12 -20.63
C MET A 1 3.40 4.66 -20.19
N ASN A 2 4.40 4.12 -19.50
CA ASN A 2 4.38 2.72 -19.05
C ASN A 2 3.33 2.55 -17.95
N PHE A 3 2.35 1.67 -18.19
CA PHE A 3 1.26 1.36 -17.26
C PHE A 3 1.78 1.04 -15.85
N PHE A 4 2.88 0.29 -15.77
CA PHE A 4 3.52 -0.16 -14.52
C PHE A 4 4.19 0.94 -13.69
N ASP A 5 4.66 2.02 -14.33
CA ASP A 5 5.29 3.13 -13.61
C ASP A 5 4.22 3.97 -12.90
N SER A 6 3.10 4.21 -13.59
CA SER A 6 1.95 4.91 -13.02
C SER A 6 1.25 4.15 -11.88
N LEU A 7 1.38 2.82 -11.85
CA LEU A 7 0.78 1.99 -10.80
C LEU A 7 1.54 2.12 -9.49
N ARG A 8 2.87 2.11 -9.54
CA ARG A 8 3.71 2.27 -8.33
C ARG A 8 3.44 3.61 -7.66
N ASP A 9 3.43 4.68 -8.44
CA ASP A 9 3.25 6.03 -7.92
C ASP A 9 1.86 6.22 -7.30
N ARG A 10 0.84 5.57 -7.88
CA ARG A 10 -0.50 5.50 -7.29
C ARG A 10 -0.50 4.74 -5.97
N LEU A 11 0.04 3.51 -5.94
CA LEU A 11 0.10 2.70 -4.72
C LEU A 11 0.86 3.40 -3.58
N VAL A 12 1.97 4.07 -3.89
CA VAL A 12 2.74 4.84 -2.90
C VAL A 12 1.96 6.05 -2.39
N ARG A 13 1.23 6.75 -3.27
CA ARG A 13 0.38 7.88 -2.88
C ARG A 13 -0.74 7.43 -1.97
N ASP A 14 -1.41 6.34 -2.31
CA ASP A 14 -2.53 5.78 -1.55
C ASP A 14 -2.05 5.29 -0.18
N ALA A 15 -0.93 4.55 -0.13
CA ALA A 15 -0.33 4.11 1.14
C ALA A 15 0.03 5.29 2.07
N LYS A 16 0.57 6.38 1.51
CA LYS A 16 0.87 7.62 2.26
C LYS A 16 -0.40 8.30 2.77
N HIS A 17 -1.46 8.33 1.96
CA HIS A 17 -2.73 8.92 2.35
C HIS A 17 -3.37 8.14 3.50
N VAL A 18 -3.50 6.83 3.35
CA VAL A 18 -4.08 5.95 4.39
C VAL A 18 -3.28 6.02 5.68
N LYS A 19 -1.94 6.06 5.61
CA LYS A 19 -1.11 6.25 6.81
C LYS A 19 -1.46 7.54 7.56
N ARG A 20 -1.62 8.66 6.84
CA ARG A 20 -2.01 9.94 7.47
C ARG A 20 -3.39 9.88 8.10
N GLU A 21 -4.32 9.16 7.47
CA GLU A 21 -5.67 8.98 8.04
C GLU A 21 -5.63 8.14 9.32
N VAL A 22 -4.84 7.05 9.34
CA VAL A 22 -4.59 6.27 10.56
C VAL A 22 -3.97 7.15 11.64
N ASP A 23 -2.89 7.88 11.33
CA ASP A 23 -2.22 8.75 12.30
C ASP A 23 -3.18 9.83 12.83
N SER A 24 -4.04 10.38 11.98
CA SER A 24 -5.07 11.34 12.36
C SER A 24 -6.14 10.72 13.26
N ALA A 25 -6.62 9.52 12.94
CA ALA A 25 -7.61 8.80 13.73
C ALA A 25 -7.09 8.44 15.12
N VAL A 26 -5.81 8.05 15.23
CA VAL A 26 -5.15 7.79 16.52
C VAL A 26 -5.12 9.05 17.40
N ASN A 27 -4.78 10.20 16.81
CA ASN A 27 -4.64 11.45 17.56
C ASN A 27 -5.98 12.08 17.93
N ASN A 28 -7.04 11.83 17.16
CA ASN A 28 -8.38 12.42 17.33
C ASN A 28 -9.41 11.44 17.89
N TYR A 29 -8.96 10.33 18.48
CA TYR A 29 -9.84 9.28 18.98
C TYR A 29 -10.76 9.80 20.10
N SER A 30 -12.07 9.85 19.85
CA SER A 30 -13.07 10.32 20.83
C SER A 30 -13.51 9.23 21.82
N GLY A 31 -13.11 7.97 21.60
CA GLY A 31 -13.55 6.83 22.41
C GLY A 31 -14.90 6.25 22.01
N SER A 32 -15.51 6.74 20.92
CA SER A 32 -16.76 6.20 20.40
C SER A 32 -16.57 4.86 19.67
N GLU A 33 -17.62 4.04 19.61
CA GLU A 33 -17.62 2.78 18.84
C GLU A 33 -17.40 3.03 17.34
N GLN A 34 -17.93 4.15 16.82
CA GLN A 34 -17.76 4.55 15.42
C GLN A 34 -16.30 4.89 15.09
N ASP A 35 -15.58 5.52 16.02
CA ASP A 35 -14.16 5.83 15.85
C ASP A 35 -13.30 4.57 15.88
N ALA A 36 -13.68 3.58 16.70
CA ALA A 36 -13.01 2.29 16.76
C ALA A 36 -13.17 1.52 15.43
N ASP A 37 -14.40 1.45 14.89
CA ASP A 37 -14.68 0.83 13.60
C ASP A 37 -13.90 1.51 12.46
N LEU A 38 -13.92 2.85 12.41
CA LEU A 38 -13.16 3.62 11.43
C LEU A 38 -11.66 3.36 11.55
N PHE A 39 -11.13 3.34 12.77
CA PHE A 39 -9.72 3.03 13.02
C PHE A 39 -9.33 1.64 12.51
N TYR A 40 -10.13 0.61 12.80
CA TYR A 40 -9.86 -0.75 12.32
C TYR A 40 -9.89 -0.84 10.79
N ASP A 41 -10.85 -0.22 10.13
CA ASP A 41 -10.91 -0.18 8.66
C ASP A 41 -9.66 0.51 8.06
N LEU A 42 -9.25 1.64 8.65
CA LEU A 42 -8.04 2.36 8.23
C LEU A 42 -6.77 1.53 8.43
N VAL A 43 -6.65 0.80 9.54
CA VAL A 43 -5.52 -0.12 9.78
C VAL A 43 -5.49 -1.26 8.75
N VAL A 44 -6.64 -1.87 8.44
CA VAL A 44 -6.73 -2.92 7.42
C VAL A 44 -6.32 -2.38 6.05
N LYS A 45 -6.82 -1.20 5.67
CA LYS A 45 -6.44 -0.52 4.42
C LYS A 45 -4.94 -0.21 4.38
N HIS A 46 -4.36 0.20 5.51
CA HIS A 46 -2.92 0.48 5.60
C HIS A 46 -2.10 -0.78 5.33
N ARG A 47 -2.40 -1.87 6.03
CA ARG A 47 -1.72 -3.17 5.85
C ARG A 47 -1.85 -3.71 4.44
N LYS A 48 -3.03 -3.61 3.83
CA LYS A 48 -3.25 -4.00 2.43
C LYS A 48 -2.40 -3.17 1.46
N SER A 49 -2.28 -1.87 1.72
CA SER A 49 -1.48 -0.96 0.90
C SER A 49 0.02 -1.30 0.97
N GLU A 50 0.54 -1.58 2.17
CA GLU A 50 1.92 -2.05 2.35
C GLU A 50 2.18 -3.36 1.60
N TYR A 51 1.26 -4.32 1.72
CA TYR A 51 1.35 -5.60 1.04
C TYR A 51 1.41 -5.45 -0.48
N LEU A 52 0.54 -4.61 -1.07
CA LEU A 52 0.51 -4.38 -2.52
C LEU A 52 1.82 -3.80 -3.06
N ILE A 53 2.45 -2.87 -2.33
CA ILE A 53 3.74 -2.29 -2.73
C ILE A 53 4.85 -3.36 -2.71
N ASN A 54 4.86 -4.20 -1.67
CA ASN A 54 5.82 -5.29 -1.55
C ASN A 54 5.64 -6.31 -2.66
N GLU A 55 4.39 -6.67 -2.97
CA GLU A 55 4.08 -7.64 -4.02
C GLU A 55 4.42 -7.11 -5.40
N GLN A 56 4.15 -5.83 -5.68
CA GLN A 56 4.58 -5.19 -6.93
C GLN A 56 6.11 -5.25 -7.08
N THR A 57 6.85 -5.02 -6.00
CA THR A 57 8.31 -5.10 -5.98
C THR A 57 8.78 -6.53 -6.25
N ARG A 58 8.16 -7.52 -5.59
CA ARG A 58 8.45 -8.95 -5.78
C ARG A 58 8.23 -9.39 -7.23
N VAL A 59 7.10 -9.01 -7.82
CA VAL A 59 6.77 -9.33 -9.23
C VAL A 59 7.79 -8.69 -10.17
N LYS A 60 8.19 -7.43 -9.96
CA LYS A 60 9.24 -6.79 -10.77
C LYS A 60 10.57 -7.56 -10.72
N PHE A 61 11.00 -8.00 -9.53
CA PHE A 61 12.21 -8.82 -9.40
C PHE A 61 12.08 -10.16 -10.13
N MET A 62 10.93 -10.83 -10.03
CA MET A 62 10.69 -12.10 -10.71
C MET A 62 10.71 -11.96 -12.23
N LEU A 63 10.10 -10.90 -12.76
CA LEU A 63 10.12 -10.59 -14.20
C LEU A 63 11.55 -10.30 -14.68
N MET A 64 12.31 -9.51 -13.92
CA MET A 64 13.71 -9.21 -14.25
C MET A 64 14.59 -10.47 -14.23
N LYS A 65 14.40 -11.34 -13.23
CA LYS A 65 15.09 -12.64 -13.18
C LYS A 65 14.73 -13.51 -14.38
N SER A 66 13.44 -13.67 -14.68
CA SER A 66 12.98 -14.45 -15.83
C SER A 66 13.54 -13.93 -17.16
N ALA A 67 13.67 -12.61 -17.30
CA ALA A 67 14.27 -12.01 -18.49
C ALA A 67 15.76 -12.34 -18.62
N LEU A 68 16.51 -12.31 -17.51
CA LEU A 68 17.93 -12.70 -17.48
C LEU A 68 18.12 -14.19 -17.78
N ASP A 69 17.30 -15.05 -17.16
CA ASP A 69 17.34 -16.50 -17.38
C ASP A 69 16.98 -16.86 -18.84
N SER A 70 16.14 -16.06 -19.51
CA SER A 70 15.79 -16.26 -20.93
C SER A 70 16.85 -15.76 -21.93
N ALA A 71 17.80 -14.94 -21.47
CA ALA A 71 18.86 -14.37 -22.30
C ALA A 71 20.16 -15.20 -22.24
N GLN A 72 20.26 -16.16 -21.32
CA GLN A 72 21.31 -17.18 -21.25
C GLN A 72 20.98 -18.39 -22.14
#